data_AF-A0A1Q8CXZ4-F1
#
_entry.id   AF-A0A1Q8CXZ4-F1
#
_cell.length_a   1.000
_cell.length_b   1.000
_cell.length_c   1.000
_cell.angle_alpha   90.00
_cell.angle_beta   90.00
_cell.angle_gamma   90.00
#
_symmetry.space_group_name_H-M   'P 1'
#
loop_
_entity.id
_entity.type
_entity.pdbx_description
1 polymer ?
#
loop_
_entity_poly.entity_id
_entity_poly.type
_entity_poly.pdbx_seq_one_letter_code
_entity_poly.pdbx_strand_id
1 'polypeptide(L)'
;MPSASHLAFTVVLSWRNTPLPMARPGEERRGLLEAVLDVQGLRVRVMTTHFQHDNAASRLVQPETVAAAVEASREPVVLTGDLNARADAPEIAALTGTMTDSHARAGHGDGATHPAEAPNARIDYVLSTKALPVWSRVLTSDASDHLPVLARLVVVRR
;
A
#
# COMPACT_ATOMS: atom_id res chain seq x y z
N MET A 1 30.82 -19.79 -22.86
CA MET A 1 30.92 -18.56 -22.04
C MET A 1 29.60 -18.40 -21.31
N PRO A 2 29.52 -18.58 -19.99
CA PRO A 2 28.28 -18.30 -19.28
C PRO A 2 28.05 -16.79 -19.28
N SER A 3 26.91 -16.37 -19.79
CA SER A 3 26.40 -15.01 -19.70
C SER A 3 26.32 -14.62 -18.22
N ALA A 4 26.94 -13.50 -17.86
CA ALA A 4 26.85 -12.94 -16.52
C ALA A 4 25.37 -12.66 -16.21
N SER A 5 24.79 -13.50 -15.35
CA SER A 5 23.52 -13.24 -14.70
C SER A 5 23.70 -11.99 -13.84
N HIS A 6 23.27 -10.84 -14.36
CA HIS A 6 23.15 -9.63 -13.56
C HIS A 6 22.21 -9.95 -12.40
N LEU A 7 22.75 -9.98 -11.19
CA LEU A 7 21.95 -9.93 -9.96
C LEU A 7 21.08 -8.68 -10.08
N ALA A 8 19.77 -8.90 -10.24
CA ALA A 8 18.79 -7.83 -10.34
C ALA A 8 18.64 -7.16 -8.97
N PHE A 9 19.55 -6.25 -8.64
CA PHE A 9 19.43 -5.45 -7.44
C PHE A 9 18.30 -4.43 -7.63
N THR A 10 17.38 -4.38 -6.68
CA THR A 10 16.48 -3.24 -6.55
C THR A 10 17.24 -2.09 -5.91
N VAL A 11 17.39 -0.97 -6.62
CA VAL A 11 18.13 0.20 -6.12
C VAL A 11 17.14 1.29 -5.72
N VAL A 12 17.31 1.86 -4.53
CA VAL A 12 16.56 3.06 -4.12
C VAL A 12 17.18 4.27 -4.83
N LEU A 13 16.43 4.91 -5.72
CA LEU A 13 16.88 6.09 -6.47
C LEU A 13 16.62 7.40 -5.71
N SER A 14 15.49 7.45 -5.00
CA SER A 14 15.11 8.57 -4.15
C SER A 14 14.08 8.12 -3.12
N TRP A 15 13.93 8.86 -2.03
CA TRP A 15 12.92 8.63 -1.02
C TRP A 15 12.45 9.96 -0.40
N ARG A 16 11.27 9.94 0.19
CA ARG A 16 10.68 11.06 0.94
C ARG A 16 9.76 10.54 2.03
N ASN A 17 9.69 11.24 3.15
CA ASN A 17 8.66 11.03 4.16
C ASN A 17 7.81 12.29 4.30
N THR A 18 6.49 12.13 4.29
CA THR A 18 5.51 13.22 4.38
C THR A 18 4.66 13.03 5.62
N PRO A 19 4.68 13.96 6.59
CA PRO A 19 3.72 13.95 7.69
C PRO A 19 2.28 13.99 7.16
N LEU A 20 1.43 13.13 7.71
CA LEU A 20 0.01 13.14 7.41
C LEU A 20 -0.75 14.10 8.36
N PRO A 21 -1.87 14.68 7.90
CA PRO A 21 -2.67 15.58 8.74
C PRO A 21 -3.25 14.87 9.97
N MET A 22 -3.45 15.64 11.03
CA MET A 22 -4.09 15.22 12.28
C MET A 22 -5.23 16.18 12.57
N ALA A 23 -6.41 15.64 12.89
CA ALA A 23 -7.58 16.43 13.25
C ALA A 23 -7.52 16.92 14.72
N ARG A 24 -6.76 16.25 15.59
CA ARG A 24 -6.55 16.68 16.99
C ARG A 24 -5.07 16.82 17.32
N PRO A 25 -4.67 17.88 18.05
CA PRO A 25 -3.34 17.98 18.63
C PRO A 25 -3.07 16.85 19.64
N GLY A 26 -1.83 16.38 19.70
CA GLY A 26 -1.39 15.35 20.65
C GLY A 26 -1.52 13.90 20.16
N GLU A 27 -2.10 13.68 18.97
CA GLU A 27 -2.08 12.39 18.31
C GLU A 27 -0.66 11.97 17.89
N GLU A 28 -0.42 10.66 17.82
CA GLU A 28 0.78 10.13 17.18
C GLU A 28 0.81 10.59 15.71
N ARG A 29 1.94 11.17 15.30
CA ARG A 29 2.10 11.67 13.94
C ARG A 29 2.24 10.51 12.95
N ARG A 30 1.22 10.32 12.11
CA ARG A 30 1.25 9.41 10.95
C ARG A 30 2.06 10.00 9.80
N GLY A 31 2.52 9.16 8.88
CA GLY A 31 3.33 9.57 7.74
C GLY A 31 3.12 8.69 6.51
N LEU A 32 3.45 9.26 5.36
CA LEU A 32 3.58 8.57 4.07
C LEU A 32 5.06 8.49 3.73
N LEU A 33 5.63 7.29 3.79
CA LEU A 33 6.97 7.01 3.32
C LEU A 33 6.88 6.55 1.86
N GLU A 34 7.67 7.16 0.99
CA GLU A 34 7.74 6.79 -0.42
C GLU A 34 9.19 6.66 -0.89
N ALA A 35 9.42 5.75 -1.82
CA ALA A 35 10.69 5.53 -2.48
C ALA A 35 10.48 5.24 -3.97
N VAL A 36 11.32 5.83 -4.83
CA VAL A 36 11.43 5.41 -6.23
C VAL A 36 12.48 4.33 -6.30
N LEU A 37 12.06 3.14 -6.72
CA LEU A 37 12.89 1.97 -6.88
C LEU A 37 13.19 1.74 -8.36
N ASP A 38 14.45 1.38 -8.67
CA ASP A 38 14.79 0.75 -9.93
C ASP A 38 14.60 -0.77 -9.80
N VAL A 39 13.60 -1.30 -10.49
CA VAL A 39 13.29 -2.73 -10.56
C VAL A 39 13.63 -3.20 -11.97
N GLN A 40 14.85 -3.72 -12.16
CA GLN A 40 15.29 -4.25 -13.46
C GLN A 40 15.17 -3.23 -14.62
N GLY A 41 15.53 -1.97 -14.36
CA GLY A 41 15.44 -0.85 -15.31
C GLY A 41 14.06 -0.19 -15.36
N LEU A 42 13.10 -0.62 -14.53
CA LEU A 42 11.79 0.01 -14.37
C LEU A 42 11.75 0.85 -13.11
N ARG A 43 11.46 2.14 -13.26
CA ARG A 43 11.19 3.00 -12.09
C ARG A 43 9.79 2.75 -11.57
N VAL A 44 9.68 2.32 -10.32
CA VAL A 44 8.41 2.09 -9.62
C VAL A 44 8.44 2.91 -8.33
N ARG A 45 7.36 3.65 -8.07
CA ARG A 45 7.19 4.34 -6.80
C ARG A 45 6.48 3.42 -5.81
N VAL A 46 7.17 3.07 -4.74
CA VAL A 46 6.59 2.30 -3.64
C VAL A 46 6.31 3.25 -2.49
N MET A 47 5.10 3.18 -1.97
CA MET A 47 4.61 3.98 -0.86
C MET A 47 4.13 3.05 0.25
N THR A 48 4.34 3.47 1.50
CA THR A 48 3.76 2.81 2.66
C THR A 48 3.27 3.84 3.68
N THR A 49 2.15 3.53 4.34
CA THR A 49 1.58 4.38 5.37
C THR A 49 0.87 3.55 6.42
N HIS A 50 0.54 4.18 7.54
CA HIS A 50 -0.30 3.63 8.59
C HIS A 50 -1.27 4.74 8.99
N PHE A 51 -2.56 4.59 8.69
CA PHE A 51 -3.56 5.59 9.02
C PHE A 51 -3.94 5.55 10.49
N GLN A 52 -4.53 6.65 10.96
CA GLN A 52 -4.93 6.77 12.35
C GLN A 52 -5.95 5.71 12.76
N HIS A 53 -5.70 4.97 13.85
CA HIS A 53 -6.58 3.90 14.31
C HIS A 53 -7.74 4.40 15.18
N ASP A 54 -7.50 5.38 16.07
CA ASP A 54 -8.45 5.80 17.12
C ASP A 54 -9.20 7.12 16.85
N ASN A 55 -8.93 7.77 15.72
CA ASN A 55 -9.63 8.99 15.30
C ASN A 55 -10.08 8.93 13.85
N ALA A 56 -11.38 8.71 13.66
CA ALA A 56 -12.01 8.76 12.34
C ALA A 56 -11.83 10.11 11.64
N ALA A 57 -11.87 11.25 12.36
CA ALA A 57 -11.70 12.57 11.75
C ALA A 57 -10.30 12.77 11.15
N SER A 58 -9.26 12.29 11.83
CA SER A 58 -7.90 12.27 11.27
C SER A 58 -7.83 11.30 10.09
N ARG A 59 -8.35 10.07 10.24
CA ARG A 59 -8.31 9.06 9.18
C ARG A 59 -9.05 9.50 7.91
N LEU A 60 -10.10 10.32 8.00
CA LEU A 60 -10.83 10.85 6.84
C LEU A 60 -10.01 11.81 5.98
N VAL A 61 -9.10 12.59 6.57
CA VAL A 61 -8.31 13.61 5.85
C VAL A 61 -6.94 13.12 5.37
N GLN A 62 -6.45 12.01 5.94
CA GLN A 62 -5.16 11.42 5.58
C GLN A 62 -5.08 10.91 4.11
N PRO A 63 -6.12 10.26 3.55
CA PRO A 63 -6.14 9.83 2.16
C PRO A 63 -5.90 10.95 1.15
N GLU A 64 -6.31 12.19 1.43
CA GLU A 64 -6.12 13.31 0.50
C GLU A 64 -4.64 13.57 0.22
N THR A 65 -3.80 13.49 1.26
CA THR A 65 -2.35 13.65 1.12
C THR A 65 -1.74 12.50 0.31
N VAL A 66 -2.24 11.28 0.51
CA VAL A 66 -1.77 10.09 -0.21
C VAL A 66 -2.22 10.13 -1.67
N ALA A 67 -3.49 10.44 -1.94
CA ALA A 67 -4.06 10.55 -3.28
C ALA A 67 -3.33 11.62 -4.11
N ALA A 68 -3.05 12.79 -3.51
CA ALA A 68 -2.27 13.84 -4.18
C ALA A 68 -0.84 13.37 -4.54
N ALA A 69 -0.17 12.61 -3.66
CA ALA A 69 1.15 12.05 -3.94
C ALA A 69 1.09 10.99 -5.06
N VAL A 70 0.04 10.16 -5.07
CA VAL A 70 -0.22 9.16 -6.12
C VAL A 70 -0.44 9.84 -7.48
N GLU A 71 -1.27 10.89 -7.52
CA GLU A 71 -1.58 11.64 -8.74
C GLU A 71 -0.35 12.38 -9.30
N ALA A 72 0.47 12.95 -8.43
CA ALA A 72 1.69 13.65 -8.82
C ALA A 72 2.78 12.70 -9.38
N SER A 73 2.67 11.38 -9.14
CA SER A 73 3.67 10.41 -9.55
C SER A 73 3.65 10.16 -11.07
N ARG A 74 4.83 10.27 -11.70
CA ARG A 74 5.01 9.86 -13.10
C ARG A 74 5.22 8.35 -13.22
N GLU A 75 5.80 7.74 -12.20
CA GLU A 75 6.03 6.29 -12.11
C GLU A 75 4.73 5.53 -11.79
N PRO A 76 4.62 4.24 -12.18
CA PRO A 76 3.65 3.32 -11.59
C PRO A 76 3.79 3.32 -10.07
N VAL A 77 2.66 3.41 -9.35
CA VAL A 77 2.64 3.49 -7.89
C VAL A 77 2.17 2.16 -7.31
N VAL A 78 2.84 1.70 -6.26
CA VAL A 78 2.37 0.66 -5.35
C VAL A 78 2.26 1.26 -3.96
N LEU A 79 1.05 1.33 -3.41
CA LEU A 79 0.80 1.76 -2.05
C LEU A 79 0.48 0.54 -1.19
N THR A 80 1.11 0.48 -0.03
CA THR A 80 0.88 -0.56 0.99
C THR A 80 0.55 0.08 2.33
N GLY A 81 -0.06 -0.66 3.23
CA GLY A 81 -0.19 -0.20 4.61
C GLY A 81 -1.43 -0.71 5.33
N ASP A 82 -1.41 -0.51 6.65
CA ASP A 82 -2.59 -0.57 7.50
C ASP A 82 -3.35 0.75 7.38
N LEU A 83 -4.50 0.71 6.72
CA LEU A 83 -5.34 1.88 6.50
C LEU A 83 -6.40 2.04 7.60
N ASN A 84 -6.45 1.13 8.58
CA ASN A 84 -7.37 1.15 9.72
C ASN A 84 -8.86 1.29 9.33
N ALA A 85 -9.21 0.82 8.13
CA ALA A 85 -10.53 1.02 7.54
C ALA A 85 -10.93 -0.13 6.61
N ARG A 86 -12.21 -0.47 6.63
CA ARG A 86 -12.79 -1.50 5.76
C ARG A 86 -13.03 -0.96 4.36
N ALA A 87 -13.22 -1.88 3.41
CA ALA A 87 -13.33 -1.59 1.98
C ALA A 87 -14.45 -0.61 1.60
N ASP A 88 -15.50 -0.56 2.41
CA ASP A 88 -16.68 0.29 2.27
C ASP A 88 -16.51 1.67 2.92
N ALA A 89 -15.39 1.92 3.61
CA ALA A 89 -15.13 3.19 4.26
C ALA A 89 -14.74 4.30 3.25
N PRO A 90 -15.15 5.55 3.50
CA PRO A 90 -14.88 6.67 2.60
C PRO A 90 -13.37 6.93 2.40
N GLU A 91 -12.54 6.71 3.41
CA GLU A 91 -11.09 6.83 3.32
C GLU A 91 -10.46 5.82 2.34
N ILE A 92 -11.05 4.62 2.21
CA ILE A 92 -10.61 3.63 1.23
C ILE A 92 -11.13 4.00 -0.16
N ALA A 93 -12.40 4.42 -0.25
CA ALA A 93 -13.00 4.86 -1.51
C ALA A 93 -12.21 6.02 -2.17
N ALA A 94 -11.68 6.95 -1.37
CA ALA A 94 -10.83 8.04 -1.84
C ALA A 94 -9.57 7.57 -2.57
N LEU A 95 -8.99 6.43 -2.16
CA LEU A 95 -7.82 5.83 -2.80
C LEU A 95 -8.22 4.92 -3.96
N THR A 96 -9.23 4.07 -3.77
CA THR A 96 -9.64 3.09 -4.79
C THR A 96 -10.40 3.72 -5.97
N GLY A 97 -10.78 4.99 -5.88
CA GLY A 97 -11.28 5.76 -7.02
C GLY A 97 -10.25 5.93 -8.15
N THR A 98 -8.95 5.89 -7.82
CA THR A 98 -7.85 6.05 -8.79
C THR A 98 -6.85 4.89 -8.78
N MET A 99 -6.85 4.08 -7.72
CA MET A 99 -5.96 2.93 -7.56
C MET A 99 -6.72 1.60 -7.62
N THR A 100 -6.06 0.56 -8.14
CA THR A 100 -6.61 -0.81 -8.12
C THR A 100 -6.25 -1.51 -6.81
N ASP A 101 -7.27 -1.96 -6.07
CA ASP A 101 -7.11 -2.85 -4.90
C ASP A 101 -6.75 -4.27 -5.36
N SER A 102 -5.58 -4.76 -4.93
CA SER A 102 -5.06 -6.07 -5.34
C SER A 102 -5.92 -7.24 -4.87
N HIS A 103 -6.48 -7.16 -3.67
CA HIS A 103 -7.31 -8.24 -3.14
C HIS A 103 -8.71 -8.22 -3.76
N ALA A 104 -9.32 -7.05 -3.96
CA ALA A 104 -10.59 -6.96 -4.69
C ALA A 104 -10.45 -7.45 -6.14
N ARG A 105 -9.30 -7.18 -6.77
CA ARG A 105 -9.05 -7.55 -8.18
C ARG A 105 -8.65 -9.01 -8.38
N ALA A 106 -7.83 -9.56 -7.49
CA ALA A 106 -7.14 -10.83 -7.70
C ALA A 106 -6.93 -11.64 -6.41
N GLY A 107 -7.67 -11.33 -5.34
CA GLY A 107 -7.69 -12.07 -4.09
C GLY A 107 -8.75 -13.17 -4.04
N HIS A 108 -8.70 -13.97 -2.97
CA HIS A 108 -9.69 -14.99 -2.64
C HIS A 108 -10.15 -14.84 -1.19
N GLY A 109 -11.43 -15.12 -0.93
CA GLY A 109 -12.01 -14.97 0.40
C GLY A 109 -12.22 -13.50 0.81
N ASP A 110 -12.49 -13.28 2.09
CA ASP A 110 -12.72 -11.94 2.65
C ASP A 110 -11.45 -11.06 2.67
N GLY A 111 -10.27 -11.68 2.70
CA GLY A 111 -8.99 -10.98 2.84
C GLY A 111 -8.81 -10.36 4.22
N ALA A 112 -9.48 -10.89 5.25
CA ALA A 112 -9.33 -10.39 6.61
C ALA A 112 -7.89 -10.58 7.10
N THR A 113 -7.33 -9.51 7.67
CA THR A 113 -5.95 -9.43 8.15
C THR A 113 -5.87 -9.23 9.65
N HIS A 114 -6.95 -8.76 10.28
CA HIS A 114 -7.00 -8.44 11.71
C HIS A 114 -8.29 -8.93 12.37
N PRO A 115 -8.26 -9.34 13.65
CA PRO A 115 -7.06 -9.75 14.39
C PRO A 115 -6.52 -11.09 13.85
N ALA A 116 -5.21 -11.33 13.90
CA ALA A 116 -4.58 -12.51 13.29
C ALA A 116 -5.11 -13.86 13.82
N GLU A 117 -5.48 -13.93 15.09
CA GLU A 117 -6.01 -15.16 15.73
C GLU A 117 -7.44 -15.52 15.27
N ALA A 118 -8.23 -14.51 14.89
CA ALA A 118 -9.61 -14.66 14.44
C ALA A 118 -9.96 -13.57 13.41
N PRO A 119 -9.40 -13.62 12.19
CA PRO A 119 -9.50 -12.53 11.24
C PRO A 119 -10.95 -12.25 10.84
N ASN A 120 -11.38 -11.00 11.02
CA ASN A 120 -12.72 -10.55 10.65
C ASN A 120 -12.75 -9.12 10.05
N ALA A 121 -11.58 -8.49 9.92
CA ALA A 121 -11.42 -7.17 9.35
C ALA A 121 -10.30 -7.18 8.32
N ARG A 122 -10.59 -6.68 7.11
CA ARG A 122 -9.59 -6.36 6.09
C ARG A 122 -9.26 -4.88 6.20
N ILE A 123 -8.10 -4.58 6.79
CA ILE A 123 -7.63 -3.20 7.02
C ILE A 123 -6.22 -2.96 6.45
N ASP A 124 -5.52 -4.00 6.03
CA ASP A 124 -4.23 -3.92 5.34
C ASP A 124 -4.41 -4.07 3.83
N TYR A 125 -3.81 -3.17 3.06
CA TYR A 125 -4.04 -3.07 1.62
C TYR A 125 -2.76 -3.08 0.80
N VAL A 126 -2.87 -3.59 -0.42
CA VAL A 126 -1.92 -3.37 -1.51
C VAL A 126 -2.68 -2.76 -2.69
N LEU A 127 -2.50 -1.46 -2.89
CA LEU A 127 -3.14 -0.69 -3.96
C LEU A 127 -2.10 -0.35 -5.03
N SER A 128 -2.52 -0.20 -6.30
CA SER A 128 -1.57 0.15 -7.36
C SER A 128 -2.15 1.00 -8.48
N THR A 129 -1.29 1.77 -9.15
CA THR A 129 -1.57 2.44 -10.42
C THR A 129 -0.65 1.90 -11.51
N LYS A 130 -1.18 1.70 -12.72
CA LYS A 130 -0.40 1.23 -13.90
C LYS A 130 0.38 -0.09 -13.65
N ALA A 131 -0.01 -0.85 -12.63
CA ALA A 131 0.46 -2.20 -12.34
C ALA A 131 -0.78 -3.10 -12.23
N LEU A 132 -0.68 -4.32 -12.77
CA LEU A 132 -1.77 -5.28 -12.78
C LEU A 132 -1.59 -6.28 -11.64
N PRO A 133 -2.51 -6.35 -10.66
CA PRO A 133 -2.55 -7.45 -9.71
C PRO A 133 -2.84 -8.78 -10.42
N VAL A 134 -1.93 -9.75 -10.27
CA VAL A 134 -2.05 -11.11 -10.82
C VAL A 134 -2.68 -12.04 -9.80
N TRP A 135 -2.26 -11.91 -8.54
CA TRP A 135 -2.87 -12.59 -7.40
C TRP A 135 -2.59 -11.79 -6.11
N SER A 136 -3.45 -11.97 -5.13
CA SER A 136 -3.28 -11.48 -3.76
C SER A 136 -3.75 -12.54 -2.77
N ARG A 137 -3.07 -12.67 -1.63
CA ARG A 137 -3.48 -13.58 -0.55
C ARG A 137 -2.99 -13.05 0.80
N VAL A 138 -3.78 -13.32 1.83
CA VAL A 138 -3.37 -13.18 3.22
C VAL A 138 -2.61 -14.45 3.64
N LEU A 139 -1.47 -14.31 4.31
CA LEU A 139 -0.73 -15.47 4.82
C LEU A 139 -1.03 -15.68 6.30
N THR A 140 -1.17 -16.94 6.71
CA THR A 140 -1.24 -17.32 8.12
C THR A 140 0.13 -17.15 8.77
N SER A 141 0.18 -16.51 9.93
CA SER A 141 1.40 -16.24 10.70
C SER A 141 1.05 -15.99 12.16
N ASP A 142 1.96 -16.31 13.07
CA ASP A 142 1.91 -16.00 14.51
C ASP A 142 2.86 -14.84 14.90
N ALA A 143 3.46 -14.17 13.91
CA ALA A 143 4.46 -13.13 14.12
C ALA A 143 3.91 -11.75 14.53
N SER A 144 2.61 -11.52 14.36
CA SER A 144 1.93 -10.24 14.63
C SER A 144 0.44 -10.48 14.85
N ASP A 145 -0.22 -9.51 15.48
CA ASP A 145 -1.68 -9.36 15.55
C ASP A 145 -2.34 -9.01 14.20
N HIS A 146 -1.56 -8.72 13.16
CA HIS A 146 -1.99 -8.63 11.77
C HIS A 146 -1.38 -9.75 10.92
N LEU A 147 -2.17 -10.28 9.99
CA LEU A 147 -1.71 -11.21 8.97
C LEU A 147 -1.13 -10.45 7.77
N PRO A 148 0.03 -10.87 7.23
CA PRO A 148 0.64 -10.18 6.10
C PRO A 148 -0.14 -10.40 4.80
N VAL A 149 -0.32 -9.32 4.04
CA VAL A 149 -0.86 -9.35 2.68
C VAL A 149 0.28 -9.53 1.69
N LEU A 150 0.22 -10.58 0.89
CA LEU A 150 1.16 -10.82 -0.20
C LEU A 150 0.44 -10.65 -1.54
N ALA A 151 1.02 -9.88 -2.45
CA ALA A 151 0.49 -9.68 -3.79
C ALA A 151 1.59 -9.79 -4.85
N ARG A 152 1.25 -10.31 -6.03
CA ARG A 152 2.08 -10.26 -7.22
C ARG A 152 1.51 -9.27 -8.20
N LEU A 153 2.31 -8.28 -8.56
CA LEU A 153 1.97 -7.24 -9.51
C LEU A 153 2.82 -7.39 -10.79
N VAL A 154 2.23 -7.04 -11.92
CA VAL A 154 2.95 -6.88 -13.19
C VAL A 154 2.92 -5.42 -13.60
N VAL A 155 4.11 -4.81 -13.69
CA VAL A 155 4.27 -3.45 -14.19
C VAL A 155 4.57 -3.52 -15.68
N VAL A 156 3.75 -2.88 -16.51
CA VAL A 156 3.92 -2.89 -17.97
C VAL A 156 4.77 -1.70 -18.37
N ARG A 157 5.85 -1.95 -19.14
CA ARG A 157 6.59 -0.90 -19.84
C ARG A 157 5.67 -0.26 -20.87
N ARG A 158 5.42 1.04 -20.74
CA ARG A 158 4.83 1.83 -21.83
C ARG A 158 5.92 2.31 -22.75
#